data_AF-A0A9E1WKV4-F1
#
_entry.id   AF-A0A9E1WKV4-F1
#
_cell.length_a   1.000
_cell.length_b   1.000
_cell.length_c   1.000
_cell.angle_alpha   90.00
_cell.angle_beta   90.00
_cell.angle_gamma   90.00
#
_symmetry.space_group_name_H-M   'P 1'
#
loop_
_entity.id
_entity.type
_entity.pdbx_description
1 polymer ?
#
loop_
_entity_poly.entity_id
_entity_poly.type
_entity_poly.pdbx_seq_one_letter_code
_entity_poly.pdbx_strand_id
1 'polypeptide(L)'
;MSAFGQKQTFSSTPYKFMIDFESTYDLDGALKLGKMADERLFISFEALIEDTLLEKYSELKSALPMLIIPAGYNIYSAEYIHQGIEKNSWDAGRFDITVVGGYSKGLELMIIAEEGVLPLTFKAGAIH
;
A
#
# COMPACT_ATOMS: atom_id res chain seq x y z
N MET A 1 -2.24 10.90 17.47
CA MET A 1 -1.53 12.15 17.12
C MET A 1 -1.99 12.59 15.75
N SER A 2 -2.36 13.85 15.54
CA SER A 2 -2.67 14.35 14.19
C SER A 2 -1.39 14.44 13.35
N ALA A 3 -1.50 14.34 12.02
CA ALA A 3 -0.37 14.50 11.09
C ALA A 3 0.40 15.82 11.32
N PHE A 4 -0.29 16.86 11.79
CA PHE A 4 0.31 18.14 12.17
C PHE A 4 1.22 18.04 13.40
N GLY A 5 0.86 17.24 14.41
CA GLY A 5 1.71 17.03 15.60
C GLY A 5 3.00 16.29 15.26
N GLN A 6 2.95 15.34 14.32
CA GLN A 6 4.15 14.62 13.86
C GLN A 6 5.16 15.56 13.20
N LYS A 7 4.69 16.49 12.36
CA LYS A 7 5.57 17.46 11.71
C LYS A 7 6.33 18.33 12.70
N GLN A 8 5.68 18.80 13.76
CA GLN A 8 6.32 19.67 14.75
C GLN A 8 7.42 18.97 15.55
N THR A 9 7.27 17.67 15.82
CA THR A 9 8.21 16.90 16.64
C THR A 9 9.32 16.25 15.84
N PHE A 10 9.03 15.76 14.64
CA PHE A 10 9.94 14.85 13.92
C PHE A 10 10.60 15.46 12.67
N SER A 11 10.27 16.69 12.27
CA SER A 11 10.82 17.31 11.04
C SER A 11 12.34 17.48 11.01
N SER A 12 12.99 17.52 12.18
CA SER A 12 14.45 17.61 12.30
C SER A 12 15.12 16.27 12.60
N THR A 13 14.37 15.16 12.53
CA THR A 13 14.87 13.82 12.80
C THR A 13 14.97 13.02 11.49
N PRO A 14 15.75 11.93 11.45
CA PRO A 14 15.79 11.05 10.27
C PRO A 14 14.56 10.14 10.15
N TYR A 15 13.60 10.21 11.08
CA TYR A 15 12.43 9.34 11.06
C TYR A 15 11.50 9.65 9.87
N LYS A 16 10.97 8.57 9.29
CA LYS A 16 9.97 8.59 8.22
C LYS A 16 8.74 7.82 8.67
N PHE A 17 7.59 8.20 8.13
CA PHE A 17 6.30 7.67 8.53
C PHE A 17 5.60 7.00 7.34
N MET A 18 4.92 5.90 7.65
CA MET A 18 3.92 5.27 6.79
C MET A 18 2.55 5.61 7.36
N ILE A 19 1.55 5.84 6.52
CA ILE A 19 0.17 6.07 6.96
C ILE A 19 -0.71 4.95 6.41
N ASP A 20 -1.50 4.33 7.29
CA ASP A 20 -2.62 3.46 6.91
C ASP A 20 -3.92 4.29 6.85
N PHE A 21 -4.57 4.28 5.70
CA PHE A 21 -5.81 5.01 5.41
C PHE A 21 -7.07 4.14 5.51
N GLU A 22 -6.93 2.85 5.83
CA GLU A 22 -8.01 1.90 6.13
C GLU A 22 -9.07 1.79 5.00
N SER A 23 -8.66 2.03 3.75
CA SER A 23 -9.51 1.98 2.55
C SER A 23 -10.73 2.93 2.57
N THR A 24 -10.70 3.98 3.41
CA THR A 24 -11.89 4.80 3.68
C THR A 24 -12.15 5.92 2.67
N TYR A 25 -11.24 6.18 1.74
CA TYR A 25 -11.36 7.29 0.79
C TYR A 25 -11.76 6.81 -0.61
N ASP A 26 -12.39 7.70 -1.36
CA ASP A 26 -12.47 7.61 -2.80
C ASP A 26 -11.22 8.21 -3.46
N LEU A 27 -11.16 8.15 -4.79
CA LEU A 27 -10.01 8.65 -5.56
C LEU A 27 -9.75 10.14 -5.30
N ASP A 28 -10.79 10.98 -5.30
CA ASP A 28 -10.65 12.42 -5.12
C ASP A 28 -10.18 12.77 -3.71
N GLY A 29 -10.74 12.12 -2.70
CA GLY A 29 -10.32 12.25 -1.30
C GLY A 29 -8.88 11.80 -1.09
N ALA A 30 -8.51 10.64 -1.64
CA ALA A 30 -7.15 10.09 -1.59
C ALA A 30 -6.14 11.02 -2.27
N LEU A 31 -6.44 11.54 -3.46
CA LEU A 31 -5.59 12.51 -4.18
C LEU A 31 -5.42 13.80 -3.38
N LYS A 32 -6.50 14.32 -2.79
CA LYS A 32 -6.44 15.54 -2.00
C LYS A 32 -5.54 15.36 -0.78
N LEU A 33 -5.69 14.26 -0.03
CA LEU A 33 -4.88 13.99 1.14
C LEU A 33 -3.42 13.70 0.77
N GLY A 34 -3.19 12.90 -0.26
CA GLY A 34 -1.85 12.57 -0.71
C GLY A 34 -1.06 13.81 -1.14
N LYS A 35 -1.69 14.75 -1.85
CA LYS A 35 -1.07 16.03 -2.25
C LYS A 35 -0.78 16.98 -1.08
N MET A 36 -1.42 16.78 0.08
CA MET A 36 -1.17 17.57 1.28
C MET A 36 0.00 17.02 2.12
N ALA A 37 0.50 15.82 1.82
CA ALA A 37 1.55 15.20 2.58
C ALA A 37 2.93 15.82 2.30
N ASP A 38 3.78 15.81 3.33
CA ASP A 38 5.16 16.28 3.24
C ASP A 38 6.08 15.09 2.96
N GLU A 39 6.62 15.00 1.73
CA GLU A 39 7.54 13.94 1.28
C GLU A 39 8.82 13.83 2.15
N ARG A 40 9.14 14.89 2.90
CA ARG A 40 10.25 14.85 3.86
C ARG A 40 9.90 14.09 5.13
N LEU A 41 8.63 13.79 5.38
CA LEU A 41 8.15 13.07 6.56
C LEU A 41 7.54 11.72 6.20
N PHE A 42 6.78 11.64 5.12
CA PHE A 42 6.06 10.42 4.73
C PHE A 42 6.77 9.69 3.59
N ILE A 43 6.83 8.36 3.67
CA ILE A 43 7.47 7.51 2.66
C ILE A 43 6.45 6.65 1.90
N SER A 44 5.37 6.23 2.54
CA SER A 44 4.36 5.39 1.90
C SER A 44 2.97 5.57 2.48
N PHE A 45 1.99 5.22 1.65
CA PHE A 45 0.57 5.19 1.97
C PHE A 45 0.00 3.80 1.75
N GLU A 46 -0.56 3.23 2.82
CA GLU A 46 -1.27 1.96 2.84
C GLU A 46 -2.77 2.20 2.72
N ALA A 47 -3.44 1.37 1.92
CA ALA A 47 -4.90 1.30 1.86
C ALA A 47 -5.58 2.66 1.58
N LEU A 48 -5.08 3.44 0.62
CA LEU A 48 -5.66 4.75 0.27
C LEU A 48 -7.12 4.61 -0.18
N ILE A 49 -7.41 3.58 -0.96
CA ILE A 49 -8.73 3.27 -1.51
C ILE A 49 -8.93 1.75 -1.46
N GLU A 50 -10.16 1.30 -1.71
CA GLU A 50 -10.50 -0.12 -1.80
C GLU A 50 -9.57 -0.88 -2.77
N ASP A 51 -8.97 -1.98 -2.31
CA ASP A 51 -7.95 -2.72 -3.07
C ASP A 51 -8.43 -3.10 -4.47
N THR A 52 -9.71 -3.45 -4.63
CA THR A 52 -10.34 -3.88 -5.89
C THR A 52 -10.27 -2.86 -7.04
N LEU A 53 -9.91 -1.60 -6.76
CA LEU A 53 -9.89 -0.50 -7.72
C LEU A 53 -8.49 -0.33 -8.36
N LEU A 54 -7.99 -1.37 -9.03
CA LEU A 54 -6.62 -1.42 -9.58
C LEU A 54 -6.28 -0.25 -10.52
N GLU A 55 -7.19 0.14 -11.41
CA GLU A 55 -6.98 1.25 -12.34
C GLU A 55 -6.82 2.58 -11.59
N LYS A 56 -7.63 2.80 -10.55
CA LYS A 56 -7.56 4.01 -9.72
C LYS A 56 -6.30 4.03 -8.86
N TYR A 57 -5.80 2.86 -8.45
CA TYR A 57 -4.51 2.73 -7.81
C TYR A 57 -3.36 3.17 -8.74
N SER A 58 -3.42 2.81 -10.02
CA SER A 58 -2.48 3.30 -11.04
C SER A 58 -2.51 4.82 -11.19
N GLU A 59 -3.71 5.42 -11.16
CA GLU A 59 -3.89 6.88 -11.16
C GLU A 59 -3.26 7.53 -9.92
N LEU A 60 -3.47 6.96 -8.73
CA LEU A 60 -2.87 7.43 -7.49
C LEU A 60 -1.34 7.34 -7.54
N LYS A 61 -0.79 6.19 -7.94
CA LYS A 61 0.65 5.96 -8.08
C LYS A 61 1.30 6.96 -9.03
N SER A 62 0.62 7.29 -10.14
CA SER A 62 1.13 8.25 -11.12
C SER A 62 1.05 9.70 -10.64
N ALA A 63 0.13 10.01 -9.73
CA ALA A 63 -0.16 11.38 -9.29
C ALA A 63 0.49 11.77 -7.95
N LEU A 64 0.90 10.79 -7.14
CA LEU A 64 1.41 11.00 -5.79
C LEU A 64 2.89 10.62 -5.69
N PRO A 65 3.70 11.40 -4.95
CA PRO A 65 5.13 11.14 -4.80
C PRO A 65 5.47 10.09 -3.74
N MET A 66 4.50 9.65 -2.93
CA MET A 66 4.68 8.62 -1.90
C MET A 66 4.50 7.22 -2.51
N LEU A 67 5.19 6.23 -1.95
CA LEU A 67 4.99 4.83 -2.34
C LEU A 67 3.56 4.40 -2.01
N ILE A 68 2.87 3.82 -2.99
CA ILE A 68 1.49 3.36 -2.85
C ILE A 68 1.49 1.85 -2.60
N ILE A 69 0.96 1.44 -1.45
CA ILE A 69 0.79 0.04 -1.09
C ILE A 69 -0.69 -0.27 -0.78
N PRO A 70 -1.18 -1.46 -1.16
CA PRO A 70 -2.56 -1.85 -0.89
C PRO A 70 -2.76 -2.30 0.55
N ALA A 71 -4.02 -2.53 0.96
CA ALA A 71 -4.37 -3.00 2.30
C ALA A 71 -3.91 -4.44 2.56
N GLY A 72 -4.00 -5.32 1.56
CA GLY A 72 -3.38 -6.65 1.59
C GLY A 72 -4.22 -7.77 2.23
N TYR A 73 -5.55 -7.73 2.06
CA TYR A 73 -6.48 -8.69 2.68
C TYR A 73 -6.89 -9.86 1.74
N ASN A 74 -8.16 -10.29 1.79
CA ASN A 74 -8.62 -11.60 1.28
C ASN A 74 -8.56 -11.79 -0.24
N ILE A 75 -8.36 -10.73 -1.03
CA ILE A 75 -8.45 -10.79 -2.49
C ILE A 75 -7.13 -11.21 -3.17
N TYR A 76 -6.05 -11.39 -2.40
CA TYR A 76 -4.74 -11.69 -2.94
C TYR A 76 -4.62 -13.13 -3.44
N SER A 77 -4.64 -13.25 -4.75
CA SER A 77 -4.41 -14.47 -5.52
C SER A 77 -3.34 -14.22 -6.57
N ALA A 78 -2.81 -15.29 -7.18
CA ALA A 78 -1.89 -15.22 -8.31
C ALA A 78 -2.42 -14.30 -9.42
N GLU A 79 -3.65 -14.56 -9.85
CA GLU A 79 -4.39 -13.78 -10.85
C GLU A 79 -4.45 -12.30 -10.46
N TYR A 80 -4.79 -12.01 -9.21
CA TYR A 80 -4.93 -10.64 -8.73
C TYR A 80 -3.60 -9.87 -8.71
N ILE A 81 -2.52 -10.55 -8.29
CA ILE A 81 -1.17 -9.98 -8.32
C ILE A 81 -0.76 -9.67 -9.76
N HIS A 82 -0.99 -10.59 -10.70
CA HIS A 82 -0.72 -10.34 -12.12
C HIS A 82 -1.48 -9.13 -12.65
N GLN A 83 -2.79 -9.03 -12.37
CA GLN A 83 -3.60 -7.88 -12.80
C GLN A 83 -3.08 -6.56 -12.21
N GLY A 84 -2.66 -6.58 -10.94
CA GLY A 84 -2.08 -5.42 -10.28
C GLY A 84 -0.77 -4.96 -10.92
N ILE A 85 0.10 -5.91 -11.28
CA ILE A 85 1.37 -5.68 -11.98
C ILE A 85 1.13 -5.11 -13.38
N GLU A 86 0.26 -5.75 -14.17
CA GLU A 86 -0.08 -5.29 -15.52
C GLU A 86 -0.60 -3.86 -15.56
N LYS A 87 -1.38 -3.47 -14.53
CA LYS A 87 -1.94 -2.12 -14.39
C LYS A 87 -1.00 -1.13 -13.72
N ASN A 88 0.18 -1.57 -13.26
CA ASN A 88 1.11 -0.76 -12.49
C ASN A 88 0.42 -0.12 -11.26
N SER A 89 -0.35 -0.91 -10.52
CA SER A 89 -1.27 -0.40 -9.49
C SER A 89 -0.56 0.05 -8.21
N TRP A 90 0.53 -0.62 -7.83
CA TRP A 90 1.22 -0.40 -6.55
C TRP A 90 2.73 -0.33 -6.73
N ASP A 91 3.43 0.28 -5.76
CA ASP A 91 4.89 0.23 -5.66
C ASP A 91 5.38 -1.05 -4.99
N ALA A 92 4.54 -1.65 -4.15
CA ALA A 92 4.75 -2.97 -3.58
C ALA A 92 3.41 -3.67 -3.37
N GLY A 93 3.39 -4.99 -3.60
CA GLY A 93 2.27 -5.83 -3.16
C GLY A 93 2.29 -6.03 -1.65
N ARG A 94 1.15 -6.42 -1.09
CA ARG A 94 1.02 -6.72 0.34
C ARG A 94 0.03 -7.83 0.54
N PHE A 95 0.34 -8.77 1.42
CA PHE A 95 -0.63 -9.76 1.88
C PHE A 95 -0.27 -10.29 3.27
N ASP A 96 -1.27 -10.87 3.92
CA ASP A 96 -1.12 -11.62 5.17
C ASP A 96 -1.10 -13.13 4.90
N ILE A 97 -0.06 -13.80 5.38
CA ILE A 97 0.13 -15.24 5.20
C ILE A 97 -0.96 -16.08 5.88
N THR A 98 -1.56 -15.57 6.96
CA THR A 98 -2.67 -16.20 7.68
C THR A 98 -4.00 -16.08 6.93
N VAL A 99 -4.08 -15.15 5.96
CA VAL A 99 -5.27 -14.89 5.16
C VAL A 99 -5.21 -15.62 3.82
N VAL A 100 -4.07 -15.59 3.13
CA VAL A 100 -3.96 -16.12 1.76
C VAL A 100 -3.85 -17.64 1.68
N GLY A 101 -3.84 -18.36 2.81
CA GLY A 101 -3.77 -19.82 2.84
C GLY A 101 -2.46 -20.41 3.38
N GLY A 102 -1.76 -19.67 4.24
CA GLY A 102 -0.58 -20.15 4.96
C GLY A 102 0.72 -20.04 4.16
N TYR A 103 1.78 -20.62 4.72
CA TYR A 103 3.14 -20.47 4.21
C TYR A 103 3.32 -20.91 2.77
N SER A 104 2.79 -22.09 2.40
CA SER A 104 2.92 -22.62 1.04
C SER A 104 2.30 -21.67 0.02
N LYS A 105 1.08 -21.17 0.32
CA LYS A 105 0.41 -20.25 -0.60
C LYS A 105 1.10 -18.88 -0.65
N GLY A 106 1.56 -18.38 0.49
CA GLY A 106 2.37 -17.16 0.54
C GLY A 106 3.65 -17.28 -0.30
N LEU A 107 4.34 -18.42 -0.27
CA LEU A 107 5.53 -18.68 -1.10
C LEU A 107 5.22 -18.64 -2.60
N GLU A 108 4.13 -19.24 -3.03
CA GLU A 108 3.69 -19.16 -4.44
C GLU A 108 3.46 -17.71 -4.87
N LEU A 109 2.78 -16.90 -4.05
CA LEU A 109 2.52 -15.48 -4.35
C LEU A 109 3.81 -14.65 -4.38
N MET A 110 4.79 -14.98 -3.53
CA MET A 110 6.10 -14.33 -3.56
C MET A 110 6.86 -14.60 -4.85
N ILE A 111 6.85 -15.83 -5.35
CA ILE A 111 7.50 -16.19 -6.62
C ILE A 111 6.89 -15.39 -7.77
N ILE A 112 5.56 -15.31 -7.82
CA ILE A 112 4.84 -14.55 -8.85
C ILE A 112 5.17 -13.05 -8.79
N ALA A 113 5.22 -12.47 -7.60
CA ALA A 113 5.56 -11.06 -7.42
C ALA A 113 7.01 -10.78 -7.86
N GLU A 114 7.96 -11.68 -7.52
CA GLU A 114 9.36 -11.58 -7.93
C GLU A 114 9.51 -11.64 -9.46
N GLU A 115 8.82 -12.57 -10.13
CA GLU A 115 8.83 -12.68 -11.59
C GLU A 115 8.33 -11.41 -12.29
N GLY A 116 7.36 -10.71 -11.68
CA GLY A 116 6.87 -9.42 -12.15
C GLY A 116 7.60 -8.20 -11.59
N VAL A 117 8.73 -8.39 -10.88
CA VAL A 117 9.56 -7.34 -10.28
C VAL A 117 8.74 -6.41 -9.35
N LEU A 118 7.76 -6.98 -8.64
CA LEU A 118 6.93 -6.28 -7.66
C LEU A 118 7.47 -6.57 -6.25
N PRO A 119 8.05 -5.59 -5.55
CA PRO A 119 8.41 -5.74 -4.14
C PRO A 119 7.21 -6.15 -3.29
N LEU A 120 7.44 -6.86 -2.19
CA LEU A 120 6.38 -7.28 -1.26
C LEU A 120 6.61 -6.73 0.16
N THR A 121 5.51 -6.35 0.81
CA THR A 121 5.45 -6.10 2.25
C THR A 121 4.55 -7.14 2.92
N PHE A 122 4.94 -7.64 4.09
CA PHE A 122 4.09 -8.54 4.87
C PHE A 122 3.20 -7.75 5.81
N LYS A 123 1.92 -8.14 5.87
CA LYS A 123 1.01 -7.68 6.91
C LYS A 123 1.03 -8.70 8.05
N ALA A 124 1.24 -8.21 9.27
CA ALA A 124 1.03 -9.03 10.46
C ALA A 124 -0.47 -9.03 10.76
N GLY A 125 -1.04 -10.21 11.04
CA GLY A 125 -2.46 -10.35 11.30
C GLY A 125 -2.97 -9.40 12.37
N ALA A 126 -4.02 -8.66 12.02
CA ALA A 126 -4.85 -8.00 13.00
C ALA A 126 -5.58 -9.09 13.78
N ILE A 127 -5.15 -9.32 15.03
CA ILE A 127 -5.95 -10.07 15.99
C ILE A 127 -7.20 -9.21 16.23
N HIS A 128 -8.31 -9.55 15.57
CA HIS A 128 -9.62 -8.96 15.82
C HIS A 128 -10.19 -9.51 17.14
#